data_AF-A0A0G4IVD3-F1
#
_entry.id   AF-A0A0G4IVD3-F1
#
_cell.length_a   1.000
_cell.length_b   1.000
_cell.length_c   1.000
_cell.angle_alpha   90.00
_cell.angle_beta   90.00
_cell.angle_gamma   90.00
#
_symmetry.space_group_name_H-M   'P 1'
#
loop_
_entity.id
_entity.type
_entity.pdbx_description
1 polymer ?
#
loop_
_entity_poly.entity_id
_entity_poly.type
_entity_poly.pdbx_seq_one_letter_code
_entity_poly.pdbx_strand_id
1 'polypeptide(L)'
;MLKMSQPIEAQPVSPYVITVSRTGDRSNANGSLSVRLAGPQPIKGFLLYCEHVDEATGQVMRVGEFLLPPFRRGKGVAQYHFLAPCNDGKSTITHVNPFPKHPDETTFLWNAPVGIPAPVTFRAAVLVTHTEWYIIESQPLDLSDVGNDAARDLAVLVVQPDPNPNQLLQEAVSAPLTPP
;
A
#
# COMPACT_ATOMS: atom_id res chain seq x y z
N MET A 1 4.67 23.99 -29.55
CA MET A 1 5.38 23.93 -28.26
C MET A 1 4.75 22.82 -27.44
N LEU A 2 5.43 21.67 -27.32
CA LEU A 2 5.03 20.59 -26.42
C LEU A 2 5.35 21.02 -24.99
N LYS A 3 4.33 21.05 -24.14
CA LYS A 3 4.46 21.36 -22.71
C LYS A 3 5.14 20.15 -22.07
N MET A 4 6.45 20.23 -21.87
CA MET A 4 7.19 19.20 -21.15
C MET A 4 6.59 19.10 -19.75
N SER A 5 6.05 17.92 -19.43
CA SER A 5 5.59 17.57 -18.09
C SER A 5 6.73 17.81 -17.11
N GLN A 6 6.48 18.65 -16.10
CA GLN A 6 7.45 18.88 -15.04
C GLN A 6 7.81 17.55 -14.36
N PRO A 7 9.07 17.38 -13.94
CA PRO A 7 9.47 16.22 -13.16
C PRO A 7 8.61 16.15 -11.89
N ILE A 8 8.11 14.95 -11.57
CA ILE A 8 7.43 14.65 -10.33
C ILE A 8 8.47 14.92 -9.23
N GLU A 9 8.32 16.03 -8.49
CA GLU A 9 9.14 16.31 -7.32
C GLU A 9 9.11 15.05 -6.42
N ALA A 10 10.30 14.57 -6.03
CA ALA A 10 10.42 13.42 -5.16
C ALA A 10 9.55 13.67 -3.92
N GLN A 11 8.50 12.87 -3.73
CA GLN A 11 7.64 13.01 -2.57
C GLN A 11 8.54 12.85 -1.32
N PRO A 12 8.39 13.70 -0.30
CA PRO A 12 9.11 13.51 0.95
C PRO A 12 8.81 12.10 1.48
N VAL A 13 9.83 11.46 2.07
CA VAL A 13 9.69 10.16 2.73
C VAL A 13 8.45 10.19 3.60
N SER A 14 7.46 9.35 3.27
CA SER A 14 6.18 9.38 3.95
C SER A 14 6.38 8.98 5.41
N PRO A 15 5.81 9.75 6.37
CA PRO A 15 5.83 9.36 7.77
C PRO A 15 4.77 8.30 8.10
N TYR A 16 3.99 7.85 7.09
CA TYR A 16 2.99 6.80 7.20
C TYR A 16 3.54 5.48 6.71
N VAL A 17 3.05 4.39 7.28
CA VAL A 17 3.51 3.03 6.98
C VAL A 17 2.34 2.07 6.82
N ILE A 18 2.56 1.05 5.99
CA ILE A 18 1.73 -0.15 5.93
C ILE A 18 2.48 -1.26 6.68
N THR A 19 1.86 -1.84 7.70
CA THR A 19 2.37 -3.05 8.34
C THR A 19 1.43 -4.21 8.06
N VAL A 20 2.02 -5.37 7.78
CA VAL A 20 1.28 -6.60 7.49
C VAL A 20 1.75 -7.67 8.46
N SER A 21 0.83 -8.24 9.20
CA SER A 21 1.12 -9.29 10.17
C SER A 21 0.08 -10.40 10.07
N ARG A 22 0.39 -11.59 10.56
CA ARG A 22 -0.63 -12.63 10.69
C ARG A 22 -1.60 -12.28 11.81
N THR A 23 -2.86 -12.63 11.63
CA THR A 23 -3.79 -12.61 12.74
C THR A 23 -3.36 -13.63 13.79
N GLY A 24 -3.07 -13.17 15.02
CA GLY A 24 -2.66 -14.03 16.14
C GLY A 24 -3.77 -14.96 16.65
N ASP A 25 -4.96 -14.89 16.07
CA ASP A 25 -6.09 -15.72 16.42
C ASP A 25 -5.97 -17.07 15.70
N ARG A 26 -5.56 -18.11 16.45
CA ARG A 26 -5.46 -19.50 15.96
C ARG A 26 -6.78 -20.05 15.41
N SER A 27 -7.91 -19.39 15.68
CA SER A 27 -9.22 -19.76 15.13
C SER A 27 -9.44 -19.29 13.70
N ASN A 28 -8.56 -18.43 13.16
CA ASN A 28 -8.68 -17.91 11.80
C ASN A 28 -8.15 -18.93 10.78
N ALA A 29 -8.91 -20.00 10.57
CA ALA A 29 -8.59 -21.15 9.72
C ALA A 29 -8.33 -20.80 8.24
N ASN A 30 -8.57 -19.56 7.82
CA ASN A 30 -8.41 -19.10 6.45
C ASN A 30 -7.08 -18.38 6.19
N GLY A 31 -6.20 -18.23 7.19
CA GLY A 31 -4.88 -17.63 6.99
C GLY A 31 -4.91 -16.13 6.66
N SER A 32 -5.92 -15.39 7.11
CA SER A 32 -6.03 -13.96 6.85
C SER A 32 -4.89 -13.16 7.49
N LEU A 33 -4.44 -12.14 6.77
CA LEU A 33 -3.46 -11.17 7.22
C LEU A 33 -4.13 -9.94 7.81
N SER A 34 -3.54 -9.40 8.87
CA SER A 34 -3.85 -8.08 9.42
C SER A 34 -3.02 -7.04 8.69
N VAL A 35 -3.68 -6.11 8.01
CA VAL A 35 -3.08 -5.00 7.27
C VAL A 35 -3.39 -3.72 8.02
N ARG A 36 -2.35 -3.03 8.50
CA ARG A 36 -2.47 -1.82 9.32
C ARG A 36 -1.85 -0.64 8.60
N LEU A 37 -2.59 0.47 8.55
CA LEU A 37 -2.14 1.78 8.15
C LEU A 37 -1.91 2.63 9.40
N ALA A 38 -0.72 3.20 9.57
CA ALA A 38 -0.40 4.02 10.72
C ALA A 38 0.49 5.21 10.35
N GLY A 39 0.42 6.28 11.13
CA GLY A 39 1.32 7.42 11.02
C GLY A 39 1.19 8.38 12.20
N PRO A 40 1.94 9.49 12.19
CA PRO A 40 2.03 10.39 13.35
C PRO A 40 0.81 11.31 13.51
N GLN A 41 -0.02 11.46 12.47
CA GLN A 41 -1.23 12.27 12.54
C GLN A 41 -2.46 11.44 12.13
N PRO A 42 -3.66 11.84 12.55
CA PRO A 42 -4.88 11.14 12.18
C PRO A 42 -5.09 11.06 10.67
N ILE A 43 -5.42 9.88 10.18
CA ILE A 43 -5.72 9.64 8.76
C ILE A 43 -7.15 10.12 8.50
N LYS A 44 -7.31 11.13 7.64
CA LYS A 44 -8.63 11.68 7.27
C LYS A 44 -9.30 10.87 6.17
N GLY A 45 -8.51 10.33 5.26
CA GLY A 45 -8.98 9.44 4.21
C GLY A 45 -7.84 8.58 3.70
N PHE A 46 -8.18 7.47 3.06
CA PHE A 46 -7.20 6.66 2.38
C PHE A 46 -7.83 5.89 1.22
N LEU A 47 -6.99 5.45 0.31
CA LEU A 47 -7.24 4.36 -0.62
C LEU A 47 -6.24 3.27 -0.29
N LEU A 48 -6.67 2.02 -0.14
CA LEU A 48 -5.79 0.88 0.14
C LEU A 48 -6.16 -0.29 -0.75
N TYR A 49 -5.16 -0.89 -1.38
CA TYR A 49 -5.29 -2.08 -2.20
C TYR A 49 -4.03 -2.94 -2.13
N CYS A 50 -4.14 -4.20 -2.57
CA CYS A 50 -3.00 -5.11 -2.76
C CYS A 50 -2.83 -5.38 -4.25
N GLU A 51 -1.60 -5.44 -4.73
CA GLU A 51 -1.29 -5.73 -6.13
C GLU A 51 -0.29 -6.88 -6.27
N HIS A 52 -0.38 -7.54 -7.42
CA HIS A 52 0.57 -8.52 -7.92
C HIS A 52 0.99 -8.10 -9.32
N VAL A 53 2.27 -8.30 -9.66
CA VAL A 53 2.79 -8.11 -11.01
C VAL A 53 2.92 -9.49 -11.64
N ASP A 54 2.11 -9.75 -12.66
CA ASP A 54 2.21 -10.99 -13.43
C ASP A 54 3.55 -10.98 -14.18
N GLU A 55 4.44 -11.91 -13.86
CA GLU A 55 5.79 -11.96 -14.42
C GLU A 55 5.81 -12.24 -15.94
N ALA A 56 4.82 -12.98 -16.44
CA ALA A 56 4.76 -13.36 -17.85
C ALA A 56 4.31 -12.20 -18.74
N THR A 57 3.40 -11.36 -18.23
CA THR A 57 2.77 -10.27 -19.00
C THR A 57 3.25 -8.88 -18.58
N GLY A 58 3.88 -8.76 -17.41
CA GLY A 58 4.19 -7.48 -16.76
C GLY A 58 2.94 -6.72 -16.28
N GLN A 59 1.76 -7.35 -16.31
CA GLN A 59 0.51 -6.69 -15.95
C GLN A 59 0.37 -6.57 -14.44
N VAL A 60 0.08 -5.36 -13.96
CA VAL A 60 -0.26 -5.11 -12.55
C VAL A 60 -1.74 -5.41 -12.34
N MET A 61 -2.04 -6.32 -11.43
CA MET A 61 -3.39 -6.72 -11.06
C MET A 61 -3.64 -6.45 -9.58
N ARG A 62 -4.86 -6.02 -9.23
CA ARG A 62 -5.27 -5.91 -7.83
C ARG A 62 -5.83 -7.23 -7.35
N VAL A 63 -5.38 -7.66 -6.17
CA VAL A 63 -5.56 -9.04 -5.73
C VAL A 63 -6.00 -9.17 -4.28
N GLY A 64 -6.58 -10.32 -3.97
CA GLY A 64 -7.09 -10.65 -2.64
C GLY A 64 -8.37 -9.92 -2.27
N GLU A 65 -8.84 -10.16 -1.06
CA GLU A 65 -10.12 -9.65 -0.57
C GLU A 65 -9.95 -9.02 0.81
N PHE A 66 -10.34 -7.75 0.96
CA PHE A 66 -10.45 -7.13 2.28
C PHE A 66 -11.75 -7.54 2.97
N LEU A 67 -11.66 -7.84 4.25
CA LEU A 67 -12.82 -8.05 5.13
C LEU A 67 -13.07 -6.76 5.90
N LEU A 68 -14.14 -6.07 5.53
CA LEU A 68 -14.54 -4.86 6.21
C LEU A 68 -15.30 -5.20 7.50
N PRO A 69 -15.07 -4.46 8.60
CA PRO A 69 -15.89 -4.61 9.78
C PRO A 69 -17.36 -4.29 9.44
N PRO A 70 -18.33 -4.91 10.13
CA PRO A 70 -19.74 -4.66 9.87
C PRO A 70 -20.06 -3.17 10.01
N PHE A 71 -20.92 -2.68 9.11
CA PHE A 71 -21.34 -1.28 9.12
C PHE A 71 -22.01 -0.92 10.44
N ARG A 72 -21.41 0.01 11.19
CA ARG A 72 -21.96 0.51 12.46
C ARG A 72 -22.47 1.95 12.28
N ARG A 73 -23.68 2.21 12.77
CA ARG A 73 -24.27 3.56 12.83
C ARG A 73 -23.84 4.24 14.14
N GLY A 74 -23.37 5.48 14.07
CA GLY A 74 -23.00 6.29 15.24
C GLY A 74 -22.10 7.46 14.88
N LYS A 75 -22.22 8.59 15.59
CA LYS A 75 -21.32 9.75 15.41
C LYS A 75 -19.90 9.35 15.83
N GLY A 76 -18.92 9.54 14.94
CA GLY A 76 -17.51 9.30 15.22
C GLY A 76 -17.03 7.87 15.00
N VAL A 77 -17.88 6.96 14.51
CA VAL A 77 -17.46 5.62 14.09
C VAL A 77 -16.91 5.72 12.68
N ALA A 78 -15.65 5.32 12.50
CA ALA A 78 -15.03 5.23 11.17
C ALA A 78 -15.78 4.20 10.31
N GLN A 79 -15.97 4.53 9.03
CA GLN A 79 -16.75 3.72 8.09
C GLN A 79 -15.93 3.48 6.84
N TYR A 80 -15.91 2.23 6.37
CA TYR A 80 -15.10 1.79 5.25
C TYR A 80 -15.99 1.13 4.21
N HIS A 81 -15.62 1.23 2.94
CA HIS A 81 -16.33 0.59 1.85
C HIS A 81 -15.37 0.16 0.74
N PHE A 82 -15.83 -0.75 -0.12
CA PHE A 82 -15.13 -1.10 -1.35
C PHE A 82 -15.32 0.02 -2.39
N LEU A 83 -14.24 0.42 -3.05
CA LEU A 83 -14.29 1.56 -3.98
C LEU A 83 -14.94 1.12 -5.31
N ALA A 84 -16.24 1.36 -5.45
CA ALA A 84 -17.03 0.93 -6.61
C ALA A 84 -16.44 1.31 -7.99
N PRO A 85 -15.90 2.53 -8.21
CA PRO A 85 -15.30 2.90 -9.50
C PRO A 85 -14.12 2.04 -9.95
N CYS A 86 -13.48 1.28 -9.04
CA CYS A 86 -12.36 0.42 -9.40
C CYS A 86 -12.78 -0.88 -10.09
N ASN A 87 -14.06 -1.28 -10.01
CA ASN A 87 -14.58 -2.53 -10.57
C ASN A 87 -13.75 -3.79 -10.24
N ASP A 88 -12.99 -3.76 -9.15
CA ASP A 88 -12.13 -4.86 -8.69
C ASP A 88 -12.80 -5.67 -7.57
N GLY A 89 -14.11 -5.49 -7.39
CA GLY A 89 -14.91 -6.19 -6.39
C GLY A 89 -14.56 -5.77 -4.97
N LYS A 90 -13.66 -6.52 -4.33
CA LYS A 90 -13.31 -6.36 -2.90
C LYS A 90 -11.81 -6.13 -2.65
N SER A 91 -11.05 -5.86 -3.71
CA SER A 91 -9.59 -5.70 -3.65
C SER A 91 -9.15 -4.29 -3.26
N THR A 92 -10.03 -3.29 -3.39
CA THR A 92 -9.73 -1.90 -3.04
C THR A 92 -10.74 -1.36 -2.03
N ILE A 93 -10.22 -0.81 -0.94
CA ILE A 93 -11.02 -0.20 0.13
C ILE A 93 -10.67 1.26 0.33
N THR A 94 -11.67 2.03 0.77
CA THR A 94 -11.51 3.44 1.08
C THR A 94 -12.40 3.86 2.25
N HIS A 95 -12.21 5.11 2.69
CA HIS A 95 -12.95 5.70 3.79
C HIS A 95 -14.26 6.35 3.32
N VAL A 96 -15.36 6.16 4.07
CA VAL A 96 -16.68 6.75 3.78
C VAL A 96 -16.78 8.18 4.31
N ASN A 97 -16.16 8.50 5.45
CA ASN A 97 -16.38 9.77 6.15
C ASN A 97 -15.08 10.50 6.50
N PRO A 98 -14.76 11.67 5.93
CA PRO A 98 -13.47 12.33 6.14
C PRO A 98 -13.18 12.86 7.56
N PHE A 99 -14.10 12.66 8.52
CA PHE A 99 -14.01 13.17 9.90
C PHE A 99 -14.13 12.06 10.96
N PRO A 100 -13.33 10.99 10.91
CA PRO A 100 -13.30 10.06 12.01
C PRO A 100 -12.63 10.79 13.19
N LYS A 101 -13.20 10.71 14.39
CA LYS A 101 -12.63 11.45 15.54
C LYS A 101 -11.25 10.92 15.95
N HIS A 102 -10.92 9.66 15.64
CA HIS A 102 -9.74 8.98 16.17
C HIS A 102 -9.35 7.74 15.35
N PRO A 103 -8.63 7.87 14.23
CA PRO A 103 -7.58 6.89 14.04
C PRO A 103 -6.32 7.52 13.46
N ASP A 104 -5.35 7.71 14.35
CA ASP A 104 -3.91 7.65 14.09
C ASP A 104 -3.47 6.27 13.51
N GLU A 105 -4.36 5.27 13.57
CA GLU A 105 -4.17 3.93 13.05
C GLU A 105 -5.47 3.30 12.53
N THR A 106 -5.42 2.58 11.41
CA THR A 106 -6.54 1.72 10.99
C THR A 106 -6.05 0.34 10.56
N THR A 107 -6.77 -0.71 11.01
CA THR A 107 -6.42 -2.11 10.73
C THR A 107 -7.56 -2.83 10.03
N PHE A 108 -7.21 -3.62 9.01
CA PHE A 108 -8.11 -4.41 8.18
C PHE A 108 -7.64 -5.85 8.12
N LEU A 109 -8.58 -6.77 7.92
CA LEU A 109 -8.22 -8.14 7.56
C LEU A 109 -8.21 -8.28 6.04
N TRP A 110 -7.27 -9.06 5.52
CA TRP A 110 -7.11 -9.34 4.11
C TRP A 110 -6.89 -10.83 3.88
N ASN A 111 -7.59 -11.38 2.90
CA ASN A 111 -7.45 -12.76 2.46
C ASN A 111 -6.64 -12.82 1.17
N ALA A 112 -5.65 -13.70 1.15
CA ALA A 112 -4.86 -13.94 -0.04
C ALA A 112 -5.72 -14.52 -1.17
N PRO A 113 -5.47 -14.12 -2.42
CA PRO A 113 -6.10 -14.74 -3.59
C PRO A 113 -5.68 -16.21 -3.72
N VAL A 114 -6.58 -17.06 -4.19
CA VAL A 114 -6.24 -18.44 -4.53
C VAL A 114 -5.52 -18.47 -5.88
N GLY A 115 -4.35 -19.11 -5.93
CA GLY A 115 -3.64 -19.40 -7.19
C GLY A 115 -2.87 -18.24 -7.80
N ILE A 116 -2.74 -17.10 -7.11
CA ILE A 116 -1.83 -16.02 -7.55
C ILE A 116 -0.46 -16.24 -6.91
N PRO A 117 0.61 -16.28 -7.72
CA PRO A 117 1.96 -16.43 -7.20
C PRO A 117 2.37 -15.18 -6.40
N ALA A 118 3.14 -15.40 -5.35
CA ALA A 118 3.89 -14.34 -4.70
C ALA A 118 4.95 -13.76 -5.66
N PRO A 119 5.46 -12.53 -5.42
CA PRO A 119 5.14 -11.64 -4.31
C PRO A 119 3.91 -10.75 -4.55
N VAL A 120 3.35 -10.23 -3.47
CA VAL A 120 2.29 -9.21 -3.49
C VAL A 120 2.72 -7.96 -2.72
N THR A 121 2.23 -6.79 -3.13
CA THR A 121 2.57 -5.51 -2.50
C THR A 121 1.30 -4.77 -2.11
N PHE A 122 1.22 -4.26 -0.89
CA PHE A 122 0.16 -3.36 -0.48
C PHE A 122 0.53 -1.92 -0.84
N ARG A 123 -0.42 -1.18 -1.39
CA ARG A 123 -0.27 0.25 -1.68
C ARG A 123 -1.40 1.03 -1.05
N ALA A 124 -1.08 2.22 -0.57
CA ALA A 124 -2.09 3.16 -0.13
C ALA A 124 -1.79 4.60 -0.55
N ALA A 125 -2.85 5.34 -0.82
CA ALA A 125 -2.84 6.79 -0.85
C ALA A 125 -3.48 7.29 0.44
N VAL A 126 -2.74 8.04 1.26
CA VAL A 126 -3.19 8.50 2.59
C VAL A 126 -3.39 10.00 2.56
N LEU A 127 -4.59 10.46 2.93
CA LEU A 127 -4.96 11.87 3.05
C LEU A 127 -4.91 12.31 4.51
N VAL A 128 -4.12 13.33 4.81
CA VAL A 128 -3.87 13.83 6.17
C VAL A 128 -4.55 15.19 6.38
N THR A 129 -4.43 16.06 5.38
CA THR A 129 -5.13 17.34 5.33
C THR A 129 -5.73 17.54 3.93
N HIS A 130 -6.46 18.62 3.69
CA HIS A 130 -7.04 18.88 2.37
C HIS A 130 -5.99 19.12 1.27
N THR A 131 -4.74 19.39 1.66
CA THR A 131 -3.63 19.72 0.75
C THR A 131 -2.45 18.74 0.89
N GLU A 132 -2.52 17.80 1.82
CA GLU A 132 -1.41 16.91 2.17
C GLU A 132 -1.84 15.46 2.09
N TRP A 133 -1.14 14.72 1.24
CA TRP A 133 -1.34 13.29 1.02
C TRP A 133 -0.02 12.60 0.68
N TYR A 134 0.02 11.30 0.91
CA TYR A 134 1.20 10.46 0.69
C TYR A 134 0.82 9.21 -0.09
N ILE A 135 1.71 8.76 -0.97
CA ILE A 135 1.69 7.38 -1.46
C ILE A 135 2.65 6.55 -0.62
N ILE A 136 2.17 5.42 -0.15
CA ILE A 136 2.96 4.46 0.62
C ILE A 136 2.77 3.07 0.07
N GLU A 137 3.80 2.25 0.21
CA GLU A 137 3.80 0.86 -0.17
C GLU A 137 4.43 -0.01 0.91
N SER A 138 3.96 -1.24 1.04
CA SER A 138 4.59 -2.24 1.89
C SER A 138 5.81 -2.82 1.21
N GLN A 139 6.58 -3.60 1.97
CA GLN A 139 7.52 -4.53 1.35
C GLN A 139 6.78 -5.59 0.52
N PRO A 140 7.41 -6.10 -0.56
CA PRO A 140 6.93 -7.27 -1.26
C PRO A 140 6.78 -8.44 -0.27
N LEU A 141 5.58 -8.98 -0.21
CA LEU A 141 5.23 -10.08 0.67
C LEU A 141 5.26 -11.39 -0.12
N ASP A 142 6.11 -12.31 0.32
CA ASP A 142 6.04 -13.68 -0.13
C ASP A 142 4.94 -14.43 0.65
N LEU A 143 3.97 -14.97 -0.07
CA LEU A 143 2.85 -15.72 0.49
C LEU A 143 3.22 -17.17 0.81
N SER A 144 4.34 -17.69 0.31
CA SER A 144 4.84 -19.03 0.66
C SER A 144 5.27 -19.11 2.14
N ASP A 145 5.77 -18.00 2.68
CA ASP A 145 6.10 -17.83 4.10
C ASP A 145 4.88 -17.69 5.00
N VAL A 146 3.66 -17.55 4.45
CA VAL A 146 2.39 -17.50 5.19
C VAL A 146 1.90 -18.91 5.61
N GLY A 147 2.54 -19.97 5.10
CA GLY A 147 2.30 -21.36 5.49
C GLY A 147 3.16 -21.89 6.65
N ASN A 148 4.28 -21.23 6.99
CA ASN A 148 5.25 -21.74 7.98
C ASN A 148 5.22 -20.96 9.31
N ASP A 149 5.22 -21.67 10.42
CA ASP A 149 4.70 -21.28 11.75
C ASP A 149 5.53 -20.26 12.57
N ALA A 150 6.16 -19.26 11.94
CA ALA A 150 6.95 -18.26 12.65
C ALA A 150 6.28 -16.87 12.57
N ALA A 151 5.72 -16.42 13.69
CA ALA A 151 5.35 -15.03 13.92
C ALA A 151 6.57 -14.12 13.73
N ARG A 152 6.78 -13.63 12.51
CA ARG A 152 7.68 -12.53 12.24
C ARG A 152 6.83 -11.31 11.96
N ASP A 153 7.05 -10.26 12.75
CA ASP A 153 6.74 -8.91 12.33
C ASP A 153 7.49 -8.68 11.01
N LEU A 154 6.76 -8.74 9.90
CA LEU A 154 7.34 -8.54 8.57
C LEU A 154 7.76 -7.07 8.49
N ALA A 155 9.07 -6.89 8.42
CA ALA A 155 9.75 -5.64 8.66
C ALA A 155 9.24 -4.51 7.75
N VAL A 156 9.04 -3.35 8.37
CA VAL A 156 8.84 -2.07 7.70
C VAL A 156 10.10 -1.75 6.92
N LEU A 157 9.98 -1.61 5.60
CA LEU A 157 10.94 -0.82 4.84
C LEU A 157 10.17 0.24 4.09
N VAL A 158 10.41 1.46 4.57
CA VAL A 158 9.98 2.70 3.93
C VAL A 158 10.76 2.76 2.63
N VAL A 159 10.08 2.55 1.50
CA VAL A 159 10.72 2.76 0.21
C VAL A 159 11.03 4.24 0.12
N GLN A 160 12.32 4.56 0.17
CA GLN A 160 12.82 5.88 -0.16
C GLN A 160 12.57 6.07 -1.66
N PRO A 161 11.83 7.11 -2.10
CA PRO A 161 11.93 7.52 -3.48
C PRO A 161 13.39 7.90 -3.72
N ASP A 162 13.98 7.30 -4.76
CA ASP A 162 15.38 7.49 -5.15
C ASP A 162 15.71 9.00 -5.12
N PRO A 163 16.62 9.46 -4.26
CA PRO A 163 16.95 10.87 -4.20
C PRO A 163 17.83 11.16 -5.41
N ASN A 164 17.20 11.65 -6.48
CA ASN A 164 17.78 12.42 -7.60
C ASN A 164 17.85 11.69 -8.97
N PRO A 165 16.85 11.84 -9.85
CA PRO A 165 16.96 11.42 -11.25
C PRO A 165 18.09 12.15 -12.03
N ASN A 166 18.70 13.21 -11.49
CA ASN A 166 19.85 13.87 -12.11
C ASN A 166 21.20 13.18 -11.82
N GLN A 167 21.29 12.22 -10.88
CA GLN A 167 22.54 11.49 -10.64
C GLN A 167 22.85 10.50 -11.76
N LEU A 168 21.84 9.78 -12.26
CA LEU A 168 22.01 8.84 -13.39
C LEU A 168 22.36 9.55 -14.71
N LEU A 169 21.91 10.80 -14.90
CA LEU A 169 22.28 11.62 -16.06
C LEU A 169 23.70 12.19 -15.95
N GLN A 170 24.23 12.42 -14.75
CA GLN A 170 25.62 12.87 -14.58
C GLN A 170 26.63 11.73 -14.73
N GLU A 171 26.27 10.49 -14.39
CA GLU A 171 27.11 9.32 -14.64
C GLU A 171 27.15 8.94 -16.12
N ALA A 172 26.04 9.13 -16.86
CA ALA A 172 26.00 8.88 -18.31
C ALA A 172 26.81 9.91 -19.14
N VAL A 173 27.05 11.11 -18.61
CA VAL A 173 27.78 12.20 -19.31
C VAL A 173 29.26 12.23 -18.91
N SER A 174 29.67 11.47 -17.89
CA SER A 174 31.06 11.43 -17.40
C SER A 174 31.89 10.26 -17.96
N ALA A 175 31.33 9.42 -18.84
CA ALA A 175 32.10 8.37 -19.50
C ALA A 175 33.08 8.99 -20.51
N PRO A 176 34.42 8.84 -20.32
CA PRO A 176 35.38 9.33 -21.29
C PRO A 176 35.22 8.58 -22.61
N LEU A 177 35.06 9.33 -23.71
CA LEU A 177 35.12 8.81 -25.06
C LEU A 177 36.54 8.27 -25.31
N THR A 178 36.74 6.97 -25.24
CA THR A 178 37.89 6.32 -25.87
C THR A 178 37.65 6.30 -27.39
N PRO A 179 38.50 6.97 -28.20
CA PRO A 179 38.41 6.89 -29.66
C PRO A 179 38.89 5.51 -30.17
N PRO A 180 38.45 5.12 -31.39
CA PRO A 180 38.75 3.81 -32.00
C PRO A 180 40.22 3.61 -32.38
#